data_AF-A0A8H4H2L5-F1
#
_entry.id   AF-A0A8H4H2L5-F1
#
_cell.length_a   1.000
_cell.length_b   1.000
_cell.length_c   1.000
_cell.angle_alpha   90.00
_cell.angle_beta   90.00
_cell.angle_gamma   90.00
#
_symmetry.space_group_name_H-M   'P 1'
#
loop_
_entity.id
_entity.type
_entity.pdbx_description
1 polymer ?
#
loop_
_entity_poly.entity_id
_entity_poly.type
_entity_poly.pdbx_seq_one_letter_code
_entity_poly.pdbx_strand_id
1 'polypeptide(L)'
;MCGDHSNLKSRPYEPAHVSEVGSEPLSLASAEYKRHPMYSPREWLLETITSILSLGFLIGIAGIFWYMDNKPLSAWSARVSLSATISVLTTGYTAALMHGVSQFIGQLKWLHFKTGSRKLSHFETFDAASRGGIWGSIMLLTTVKWNLATIGAFITIMRLTFAPFAQQVVLFQQRPIYFPDDRVTFGYAHKYFLERMGEMPNPRIQSIPQDPNMQSAVVQGLYGINTAATFSCPGECRWTGSYISLGFKSQCKNVTQETLRSAKCDGNEYSTQCNMTTPGGLGISTRYYFTDWATNYFLNASSMLGNLTSLALPDTFPEIARFAVYRSTPNFNLQPENINITECSLSLTAYKYIEAKSNGSDFSFGKIREVDFGGTNPWKRATGEYEWGWLYTNESKTDNIPALEILYYNLAALENFLVSPTIVTEWVEGNFENKNLGLAAALSGDVNIDERFQKMAASMTDYLRRGPNAEAAHGERIESQPFVSIRWPYFIPPLATELMAILFAVLTIFSNRKDCQVPLWKTSTLAVLACQHEKQLGLLHSTVKDIKELQESAGKTEVRLQ
;
A
#
# COMPACT_ATOMS: atom_id res chain seq x y z
N MET A 1 51.47 -32.52 81.13
CA MET A 1 51.98 -33.88 80.89
C MET A 1 52.30 -33.99 79.41
N CYS A 2 53.49 -34.28 78.90
CA CYS A 2 54.93 -34.26 79.28
C CYS A 2 55.65 -34.49 77.91
N GLY A 3 56.86 -34.01 77.59
CA GLY A 3 57.86 -33.22 78.31
C GLY A 3 59.07 -32.90 77.40
N ASP A 4 59.83 -31.86 77.79
CA ASP A 4 61.29 -31.75 78.04
C ASP A 4 62.34 -32.29 77.03
N HIS A 5 63.54 -31.70 76.86
CA HIS A 5 64.17 -30.41 77.21
C HIS A 5 65.58 -30.40 76.57
N SER A 6 66.12 -29.24 76.17
CA SER A 6 67.53 -28.87 76.43
C SER A 6 67.81 -27.39 76.08
N ASN A 7 68.73 -26.79 76.84
CA ASN A 7 69.00 -25.37 77.05
C ASN A 7 70.20 -24.85 76.22
N LEU A 8 70.24 -23.54 75.92
CA LEU A 8 71.48 -22.75 75.97
C LEU A 8 71.20 -21.24 76.19
N LYS A 9 72.00 -20.59 77.04
CA LYS A 9 71.83 -19.24 77.62
C LYS A 9 72.62 -18.13 76.89
N SER A 10 72.13 -16.91 77.06
CA SER A 10 72.43 -15.59 76.47
C SER A 10 73.63 -14.78 77.04
N ARG A 11 74.11 -13.78 76.27
CA ARG A 11 74.63 -12.45 76.73
C ARG A 11 74.63 -11.42 75.56
N PRO A 12 74.72 -10.08 75.80
CA PRO A 12 73.74 -9.10 75.33
C PRO A 12 74.24 -8.09 74.28
N TYR A 13 73.30 -7.38 73.63
CA TYR A 13 73.53 -6.34 72.62
C TYR A 13 73.62 -4.94 73.26
N GLU A 14 74.58 -4.14 72.79
CA GLU A 14 74.95 -2.79 73.26
C GLU A 14 74.34 -1.74 72.32
N PRO A 15 73.71 -0.65 72.81
CA PRO A 15 73.11 0.36 71.94
C PRO A 15 74.07 1.54 71.70
N ALA A 16 74.13 2.03 70.46
CA ALA A 16 74.78 3.30 70.14
C ALA A 16 73.95 4.14 69.15
N HIS A 17 73.87 5.42 69.47
CA HIS A 17 73.12 6.55 68.90
C HIS A 17 73.29 6.81 67.40
N VAL A 18 72.33 7.59 66.83
CA VAL A 18 72.43 8.74 65.88
C VAL A 18 71.03 8.92 65.27
N SER A 19 70.39 10.07 65.07
CA SER A 19 70.47 11.46 65.50
C SER A 19 69.13 12.08 65.05
N GLU A 20 68.53 12.96 65.86
CA GLU A 20 67.49 13.86 65.36
C GLU A 20 68.09 14.78 64.30
N VAL A 21 67.42 14.90 63.14
CA VAL A 21 67.60 16.02 62.24
C VAL A 21 66.22 16.60 61.94
N GLY A 22 65.98 17.77 62.52
CA GLY A 22 65.28 18.86 61.86
C GLY A 22 63.78 18.68 61.66
N SER A 23 63.01 18.92 62.72
CA SER A 23 61.75 19.63 62.62
C SER A 23 62.03 21.02 62.01
N GLU A 24 61.96 21.14 60.69
CA GLU A 24 61.69 22.41 60.04
C GLU A 24 60.18 22.67 60.08
N PRO A 25 59.71 23.75 60.72
CA PRO A 25 58.33 24.17 60.59
C PRO A 25 58.17 24.79 59.21
N LEU A 26 57.78 23.99 58.21
CA LEU A 26 57.26 24.55 56.96
C LEU A 26 55.90 25.16 57.29
N SER A 27 55.94 26.45 57.66
CA SER A 27 54.84 27.39 57.55
C SER A 27 54.39 27.42 56.08
N LEU A 28 53.63 26.43 55.65
CA LEU A 28 53.00 26.43 54.34
C LEU A 28 51.75 27.28 54.47
N ALA A 29 51.97 28.59 54.35
CA ALA A 29 50.95 29.58 54.14
C ALA A 29 49.89 29.01 53.20
N SER A 30 48.64 28.97 53.67
CA SER A 30 47.48 28.69 52.83
C SER A 30 47.37 29.82 51.81
N ALA A 31 48.10 29.72 50.69
CA ALA A 31 48.10 30.74 49.65
C ALA A 31 46.66 30.89 49.12
N GLU A 32 46.00 31.98 49.47
CA GLU A 32 44.61 32.21 49.12
C GLU A 32 44.42 32.17 47.59
N TYR A 33 43.48 31.34 47.13
CA TYR A 33 43.12 31.25 45.72
C TYR A 33 42.53 32.59 45.27
N LYS A 34 43.18 33.25 44.29
CA LYS A 34 42.74 34.55 43.79
C LYS A 34 41.55 34.37 42.84
N ARG A 35 40.39 34.83 43.30
CA ARG A 35 39.10 34.81 42.58
C ARG A 35 39.21 35.59 41.27
N HIS A 36 38.97 34.96 40.12
CA HIS A 36 38.76 35.67 38.85
C HIS A 36 37.26 35.96 38.61
N PRO A 37 36.89 37.12 38.02
CA PRO A 37 35.51 37.54 37.94
C PRO A 37 34.68 36.77 36.89
N MET A 38 33.49 36.38 37.35
CA MET A 38 32.27 35.92 36.67
C MET A 38 32.38 34.77 35.64
N TYR A 39 33.20 34.83 34.59
CA TYR A 39 33.25 33.79 33.56
C TYR A 39 34.56 33.95 32.79
N SER A 40 35.51 33.02 32.94
CA SER A 40 36.68 32.96 32.06
C SER A 40 36.25 32.15 30.82
N PRO A 41 36.08 32.77 29.64
CA PRO A 41 35.66 32.05 28.43
C PRO A 41 36.64 30.95 28.06
N ARG A 42 37.91 31.08 28.47
CA ARG A 42 38.96 30.09 28.22
C ARG A 42 38.82 28.80 29.03
N GLU A 43 38.11 28.84 30.17
CA GLU A 43 37.99 27.69 31.07
C GLU A 43 36.83 26.76 30.72
N TRP A 44 35.76 27.28 30.12
CA TRP A 44 34.58 26.51 29.68
C TRP A 44 34.31 26.62 28.17
N LEU A 45 35.33 27.02 27.39
CA LEU A 45 35.20 27.29 25.96
C LEU A 45 34.71 26.06 25.20
N LEU A 46 35.36 24.92 25.43
CA LEU A 46 35.10 23.67 24.71
C LEU A 46 33.72 23.14 25.05
N GLU A 47 33.30 23.18 26.32
CA GLU A 47 31.97 22.75 26.74
C GLU A 47 30.87 23.64 26.14
N THR A 48 31.14 24.94 26.04
CA THR A 48 30.21 25.90 25.41
C THR A 48 30.11 25.64 23.90
N ILE A 49 31.24 25.40 23.22
CA ILE A 49 31.26 25.05 21.79
C ILE A 49 30.52 23.73 21.55
N THR A 50 30.77 22.70 22.35
CA THR A 50 30.10 21.40 22.17
C THR A 50 28.60 21.47 22.48
N SER A 51 28.18 22.33 23.41
CA SER A 51 26.75 22.58 23.69
C SER A 51 26.05 23.36 22.57
N ILE A 52 26.74 24.33 21.95
CA ILE A 52 26.21 25.03 20.77
C ILE A 52 26.14 24.06 19.58
N LEU A 53 27.12 23.17 19.45
CA LEU A 53 27.16 22.17 18.39
C LEU A 53 26.03 21.13 18.54
N SER A 54 25.73 20.65 19.77
CA SER A 54 24.58 19.77 20.01
C SER A 54 23.27 20.44 19.62
N LEU A 55 23.07 21.69 20.06
CA LEU A 55 21.88 22.46 19.72
C LEU A 55 21.78 22.66 18.19
N GLY A 56 22.89 22.95 17.53
CA GLY A 56 22.97 23.09 16.07
C GLY A 56 22.56 21.81 15.33
N PHE A 57 23.03 20.63 15.78
CA PHE A 57 22.59 19.36 15.20
C PHE A 57 21.10 19.11 15.40
N LEU A 58 20.55 19.41 16.59
CA LEU A 58 19.12 19.24 16.87
C LEU A 58 18.25 20.16 16.01
N ILE A 59 18.65 21.44 15.87
CA ILE A 59 17.98 22.40 14.99
C ILE A 59 18.07 21.95 13.53
N GLY A 60 19.22 21.44 13.10
CA GLY A 60 19.39 20.88 11.76
C GLY A 60 18.44 19.71 11.47
N ILE A 61 18.31 18.78 12.42
CA ILE A 61 17.34 17.66 12.33
C ILE A 61 15.90 18.21 12.27
N ALA A 62 15.54 19.15 13.14
CA ALA A 62 14.22 19.76 13.15
C ALA A 62 13.90 20.50 11.83
N GLY A 63 14.89 21.17 11.25
CA GLY A 63 14.77 21.84 9.95
C GLY A 63 14.57 20.85 8.79
N ILE A 64 15.28 19.72 8.80
CA ILE A 64 15.07 18.62 7.84
C ILE A 64 13.64 18.07 7.96
N PHE A 65 13.19 17.80 9.19
CA PHE A 65 11.82 17.32 9.43
C PHE A 65 10.78 18.31 8.92
N TRP A 66 10.91 19.60 9.27
CA TRP A 66 10.00 20.62 8.79
C TRP A 66 9.99 20.75 7.26
N TYR A 67 11.15 20.65 6.62
CA TYR A 67 11.26 20.74 5.16
C TYR A 67 10.67 19.53 4.44
N MET A 68 10.86 18.32 4.97
CA MET A 68 10.43 17.06 4.35
C MET A 68 9.00 16.66 4.71
N ASP A 69 8.33 17.35 5.63
CA ASP A 69 6.97 16.99 6.02
C ASP A 69 5.98 17.11 4.84
N ASN A 70 5.23 16.04 4.60
CA ASN A 70 4.29 15.87 3.50
C ASN A 70 4.90 16.03 2.09
N LYS A 71 6.22 15.85 1.93
CA LYS A 71 6.88 15.82 0.62
C LYS A 71 7.15 14.38 0.14
N PRO A 72 7.18 14.15 -1.18
CA PRO A 72 7.60 12.86 -1.71
C PRO A 72 9.07 12.62 -1.36
N LEU A 73 9.45 11.37 -1.14
CA LEU A 73 10.84 11.00 -0.84
C LEU A 73 11.80 11.43 -1.95
N SER A 74 11.33 11.52 -3.20
CA SER A 74 12.09 12.03 -4.34
C SER A 74 12.48 13.51 -4.24
N ALA A 75 11.83 14.30 -3.37
CA ALA A 75 12.21 15.68 -3.12
C ALA A 75 13.53 15.81 -2.34
N TRP A 76 14.01 14.71 -1.74
CA TRP A 76 15.31 14.65 -1.08
C TRP A 76 16.43 14.46 -2.11
N SER A 77 17.18 15.52 -2.38
CA SER A 77 18.23 15.55 -3.42
C SER A 77 19.64 15.21 -2.92
N ALA A 78 19.82 14.92 -1.63
CA ALA A 78 21.15 14.63 -1.11
C ALA A 78 21.62 13.22 -1.52
N ARG A 79 22.94 13.03 -1.65
CA ARG A 79 23.56 11.74 -2.03
C ARG A 79 23.33 10.63 -0.99
N VAL A 80 23.18 11.01 0.27
CA VAL A 80 22.96 10.10 1.40
C VAL A 80 21.46 10.06 1.69
N SER A 81 20.90 8.90 2.01
CA SER A 81 19.47 8.77 2.30
C SER A 81 19.04 9.65 3.48
N LEU A 82 17.77 10.05 3.51
CA LEU A 82 17.22 10.85 4.61
C LEU A 82 17.48 10.20 5.97
N SER A 83 17.19 8.91 6.10
CA SER A 83 17.39 8.14 7.33
C SER A 83 18.86 8.06 7.74
N ALA A 84 19.78 7.89 6.79
CA ALA A 84 21.21 7.88 7.07
C ALA A 84 21.72 9.27 7.50
N THR A 85 21.22 10.34 6.89
CA THR A 85 21.55 11.72 7.28
C THR A 85 21.10 12.01 8.71
N ILE A 86 19.86 11.64 9.07
CA ILE A 86 19.36 11.74 10.44
C ILE A 86 20.21 10.91 11.40
N SER A 87 20.58 9.68 11.03
CA SER A 87 21.44 8.81 11.84
C SER A 87 22.81 9.46 12.14
N VAL A 88 23.45 10.04 11.12
CA VAL A 88 24.74 10.75 11.29
C VAL A 88 24.59 11.98 12.20
N LEU A 89 23.56 12.80 11.98
CA LEU A 89 23.31 13.99 12.80
C LEU A 89 22.98 13.63 14.25
N THR A 90 22.21 12.56 14.48
CA THR A 90 21.89 12.06 15.82
C THR A 90 23.13 11.53 16.54
N THR A 91 24.02 10.85 15.82
CA THR A 91 25.30 10.38 16.36
C THR A 91 26.21 11.56 16.73
N GLY A 92 26.31 12.57 15.85
CA GLY A 92 27.04 13.81 16.13
C GLY A 92 26.47 14.57 17.34
N TYR A 93 25.16 14.71 17.42
CA TYR A 93 24.44 15.30 18.57
C TYR A 93 24.81 14.59 19.88
N THR A 94 24.70 13.26 19.93
CA THR A 94 24.96 12.50 21.17
C THR A 94 26.42 12.61 21.61
N ALA A 95 27.37 12.63 20.68
CA ALA A 95 28.79 12.82 20.99
C ALA A 95 29.07 14.23 21.54
N ALA A 96 28.54 15.27 20.90
CA ALA A 96 28.71 16.65 21.32
C ALA A 96 28.06 16.93 22.70
N LEU A 97 26.83 16.42 22.90
CA LEU A 97 26.10 16.49 24.16
C LEU A 97 26.90 15.84 25.29
N MET A 98 27.38 14.61 25.07
CA MET A 98 28.05 13.83 26.10
C MET A 98 29.41 14.39 26.49
N HIS A 99 30.12 15.04 25.57
CA HIS A 99 31.36 15.74 25.91
C HIS A 99 31.14 16.76 27.04
N GLY A 100 30.12 17.62 26.92
CA GLY A 100 29.77 18.59 27.96
C GLY A 100 29.31 17.92 29.26
N VAL A 101 28.35 17.00 29.16
CA VAL A 101 27.79 16.28 30.33
C VAL A 101 28.89 15.59 31.16
N SER A 102 29.83 14.93 30.49
CA SER A 102 30.99 14.28 31.12
C SER A 102 31.85 15.26 31.93
N GLN A 103 32.17 16.42 31.37
CA GLN A 103 32.97 17.44 32.05
C GLN A 103 32.25 18.04 33.27
N PHE A 104 30.94 18.29 33.16
CA PHE A 104 30.13 18.80 34.26
C PHE A 104 30.01 17.78 35.41
N ILE A 105 29.77 16.50 35.14
CA ILE A 105 29.76 15.45 36.18
C ILE A 105 31.14 15.37 36.86
N GLY A 106 32.22 15.43 36.08
CA GLY A 106 33.59 15.46 36.60
C GLY A 106 33.85 16.64 37.54
N GLN A 107 33.36 17.85 37.21
CA GLN A 107 33.50 19.01 38.10
C GLN A 107 32.66 18.88 39.37
N LEU A 108 31.43 18.35 39.26
CA LEU A 108 30.54 18.14 40.40
C LEU A 108 31.07 17.09 41.39
N LYS A 109 31.88 16.13 40.92
CA LYS A 109 32.64 15.20 41.78
C LYS A 109 33.43 15.99 42.83
N TRP A 110 34.24 16.95 42.40
CA TRP A 110 35.10 17.74 43.29
C TRP A 110 34.30 18.65 44.22
N LEU A 111 33.22 19.26 43.71
CA LEU A 111 32.32 20.07 44.52
C LEU A 111 31.63 19.26 45.63
N HIS A 112 31.24 18.02 45.32
CA HIS A 112 30.59 17.11 46.27
C HIS A 112 31.50 16.74 47.44
N PHE A 113 32.78 16.44 47.16
CA PHE A 113 33.76 16.09 48.19
C PHE A 113 34.27 17.29 48.99
N LYS A 114 34.20 18.51 48.44
CA LYS A 114 34.50 19.72 49.22
C LYS A 114 33.41 20.05 50.25
N THR A 115 32.15 19.81 49.91
CA THR A 115 31.02 20.25 50.74
C THR A 115 30.88 19.42 52.04
N GLY A 116 31.47 18.22 52.11
CA GLY A 116 31.55 17.46 53.35
C GLY A 116 32.22 16.09 53.19
N SER A 117 32.58 15.46 54.30
CA SER A 117 33.23 14.14 54.33
C SER A 117 32.28 13.04 53.83
N ARG A 118 32.70 12.28 52.80
CA ARG A 118 31.91 11.22 52.15
C ARG A 118 32.75 9.96 51.95
N LYS A 119 32.10 8.83 51.68
CA LYS A 119 32.77 7.56 51.34
C LYS A 119 33.58 7.72 50.06
N LEU A 120 34.83 7.28 50.07
CA LEU A 120 35.71 7.34 48.90
C LEU A 120 35.19 6.52 47.71
N SER A 121 34.40 5.46 47.96
CA SER A 121 33.72 4.70 46.90
C SER A 121 32.80 5.56 46.02
N HIS A 122 32.24 6.66 46.55
CA HIS A 122 31.46 7.58 45.74
C HIS A 122 32.33 8.27 44.69
N PHE A 123 33.63 8.46 44.96
CA PHE A 123 34.55 9.07 44.00
C PHE A 123 34.67 8.23 42.72
N GLU A 124 34.78 6.92 42.87
CA GLU A 124 34.78 5.95 41.76
C GLU A 124 33.43 5.96 41.02
N THR A 125 32.30 5.99 41.74
CA THR A 125 30.97 6.09 41.12
C THR A 125 30.81 7.35 40.26
N PHE A 126 31.24 8.51 40.74
CA PHE A 126 31.24 9.76 39.97
C PHE A 126 32.18 9.68 38.76
N ASP A 127 33.36 9.06 38.91
CA ASP A 127 34.30 8.89 37.80
C ASP A 127 33.71 8.00 36.70
N ALA A 128 33.13 6.85 37.08
CA ALA A 128 32.46 5.93 36.18
C ALA A 128 31.28 6.61 35.44
N ALA A 129 30.49 7.45 36.13
CA ALA A 129 29.42 8.22 35.51
C ALA A 129 29.96 9.29 34.53
N SER A 130 31.02 10.01 34.92
CA SER A 130 31.63 11.06 34.09
C SER A 130 32.24 10.55 32.79
N ARG A 131 32.63 9.26 32.73
CA ARG A 131 33.11 8.61 31.49
C ARG A 131 31.99 8.36 30.47
N GLY A 132 30.75 8.73 30.78
CA GLY A 132 29.60 8.54 29.90
C GLY A 132 29.14 7.09 29.82
N GLY A 133 29.48 6.26 30.82
CA GLY A 133 28.99 4.88 30.93
C GLY A 133 27.59 4.83 31.56
N ILE A 134 26.72 4.00 30.99
CA ILE A 134 25.35 3.80 31.52
C ILE A 134 25.40 3.21 32.92
N TRP A 135 26.25 2.20 33.12
CA TRP A 135 26.40 1.54 34.42
C TRP A 135 26.87 2.50 35.52
N GLY A 136 27.84 3.35 35.23
CA GLY A 136 28.29 4.40 36.16
C GLY A 136 27.19 5.40 36.50
N SER A 137 26.37 5.77 35.51
CA SER A 137 25.21 6.65 35.71
C SER A 137 24.11 6.01 36.57
N ILE A 138 23.82 4.71 36.37
CA ILE A 138 22.89 3.95 37.21
C ILE A 138 23.40 3.86 38.65
N MET A 139 24.69 3.52 38.83
CA MET A 139 25.32 3.47 40.14
C MET A 139 25.25 4.83 40.85
N LEU A 140 25.47 5.94 40.13
CA LEU A 140 25.39 7.29 40.69
C LEU A 140 23.97 7.62 41.19
N LEU A 141 22.92 7.19 40.47
CA LEU A 141 21.52 7.41 40.84
C LEU A 141 21.07 6.58 42.05
N THR A 142 21.64 5.39 42.25
CA THR A 142 21.20 4.45 43.31
C THR A 142 22.03 4.57 44.59
N THR A 143 23.31 4.93 44.49
CA THR A 143 24.24 4.92 45.64
C THR A 143 24.45 6.28 46.29
N VAL A 144 24.26 7.38 45.55
CA VAL A 144 24.50 8.75 46.02
C VAL A 144 23.18 9.49 46.20
N LYS A 145 23.06 10.32 47.25
CA LYS A 145 21.88 11.18 47.44
C LYS A 145 21.74 12.15 46.25
N TRP A 146 20.52 12.31 45.78
CA TRP A 146 20.16 13.19 44.66
C TRP A 146 20.79 14.57 44.80
N ASN A 147 21.55 14.95 43.78
CA ASN A 147 22.32 16.19 43.73
C ASN A 147 22.41 16.65 42.26
N LEU A 148 23.11 17.74 41.98
CA LEU A 148 23.17 18.25 40.61
C LEU A 148 23.73 17.22 39.60
N ALA A 149 24.64 16.33 40.01
CA ALA A 149 25.25 15.33 39.13
C ALA A 149 24.28 14.19 38.76
N THR A 150 23.20 13.97 39.52
CA THR A 150 22.16 13.00 39.14
C THR A 150 21.37 13.43 37.92
N ILE A 151 21.30 14.75 37.62
CA ILE A 151 20.72 15.26 36.36
C ILE A 151 21.60 14.81 35.17
N GLY A 152 22.92 14.95 35.28
CA GLY A 152 23.86 14.46 34.26
C GLY A 152 23.79 12.95 34.03
N ALA A 153 23.62 12.16 35.11
CA ALA A 153 23.40 10.72 35.01
C ALA A 153 22.09 10.37 34.28
N PHE A 154 21.01 11.10 34.56
CA PHE A 154 19.72 10.92 33.89
C PHE A 154 19.79 11.28 32.40
N ILE A 155 20.45 12.38 32.02
CA ILE A 155 20.71 12.76 30.62
C ILE A 155 21.50 11.64 29.91
N THR A 156 22.50 11.08 30.58
CA THR A 156 23.33 9.97 30.04
C THR A 156 22.50 8.73 29.74
N ILE A 157 21.42 8.47 30.49
CA ILE A 157 20.48 7.38 30.22
C ILE A 157 19.50 7.78 29.10
N MET A 158 18.90 8.97 29.18
CA MET A 158 17.94 9.47 28.17
C MET A 158 18.52 9.55 26.77
N ARG A 159 19.83 9.80 26.62
CA ARG A 159 20.50 9.85 25.31
C ARG A 159 20.28 8.58 24.47
N LEU A 160 20.05 7.42 25.10
CA LEU A 160 19.82 6.14 24.40
C LEU A 160 18.53 6.15 23.59
N THR A 161 17.55 6.94 24.04
CA THR A 161 16.27 7.09 23.34
C THR A 161 16.42 7.94 22.09
N PHE A 162 17.46 8.76 21.97
CA PHE A 162 17.56 9.73 20.89
C PHE A 162 17.55 9.09 19.50
N ALA A 163 18.41 8.08 19.27
CA ALA A 163 18.49 7.40 17.98
C ALA A 163 17.17 6.71 17.56
N PRO A 164 16.55 5.83 18.38
CA PRO A 164 15.31 5.17 17.98
C PRO A 164 14.15 6.16 17.82
N PHE A 165 14.06 7.19 18.67
CA PHE A 165 12.99 8.19 18.54
C PHE A 165 13.19 9.08 17.30
N ALA A 166 14.41 9.55 17.03
CA ALA A 166 14.69 10.34 15.82
C ALA A 166 14.44 9.56 14.53
N GLN A 167 14.68 8.24 14.52
CA GLN A 167 14.30 7.38 13.39
C GLN A 167 12.78 7.19 13.28
N GLN A 168 12.08 6.98 14.40
CA GLN A 168 10.62 6.83 14.42
C GLN A 168 9.86 8.10 14.06
N VAL A 169 10.46 9.29 14.17
CA VAL A 169 9.84 10.53 13.69
C VAL A 169 9.50 10.46 12.20
N VAL A 170 10.30 9.75 11.39
CA VAL A 170 10.08 9.63 9.93
C VAL A 170 9.19 8.42 9.62
N LEU A 171 7.99 8.68 9.10
CA LEU A 171 7.10 7.65 8.56
C LEU A 171 7.02 7.79 7.04
N PHE A 172 7.27 6.70 6.31
CA PHE A 172 7.06 6.64 4.86
C PHE A 172 5.64 6.14 4.57
N GLN A 173 4.76 7.04 4.15
CA GLN A 173 3.39 6.72 3.74
C GLN A 173 3.34 6.52 2.24
N GLN A 174 2.89 5.35 1.79
CA GLN A 174 2.61 5.12 0.38
C GLN A 174 1.34 5.88 0.00
N ARG A 175 1.43 6.76 -0.99
CA ARG A 175 0.28 7.52 -1.51
C ARG A 175 0.13 7.27 -3.01
N PRO A 176 -1.11 7.02 -3.50
CA PRO A 176 -1.35 6.90 -4.93
C PRO A 176 -1.22 8.28 -5.58
N ILE A 177 -0.44 8.35 -6.66
CA ILE A 177 -0.37 9.50 -7.56
C ILE A 177 -0.95 9.11 -8.90
N TYR A 178 -1.73 10.02 -9.48
CA TYR A 178 -2.41 9.84 -10.76
C TYR A 178 -1.63 10.56 -11.85
N PHE A 179 -1.29 9.82 -12.91
CA PHE A 179 -0.60 10.34 -14.08
C PHE A 179 -1.46 10.14 -15.33
N PRO A 180 -1.83 11.20 -16.06
CA PRO A 180 -2.42 11.06 -17.38
C PRO A 180 -1.43 10.32 -18.30
N ASP A 181 -1.89 9.26 -18.97
CA ASP A 181 -1.07 8.47 -19.89
C ASP A 181 -1.91 8.05 -21.10
N ASP A 182 -1.50 8.50 -22.29
CA ASP A 182 -2.20 8.23 -23.55
C ASP A 182 -2.30 6.73 -23.87
N ARG A 183 -1.43 5.89 -23.28
CA ARG A 183 -1.46 4.43 -23.47
C ARG A 183 -2.53 3.76 -22.61
N VAL A 184 -3.04 4.43 -21.58
CA VAL A 184 -4.07 3.91 -20.68
C VAL A 184 -5.42 4.06 -21.33
N THR A 185 -5.90 2.98 -21.93
CA THR A 185 -7.13 3.01 -22.74
C THR A 185 -8.01 1.80 -22.53
N PHE A 186 -9.33 1.99 -22.64
CA PHE A 186 -10.27 0.90 -22.88
C PHE A 186 -11.23 1.29 -23.99
N GLY A 187 -11.79 0.31 -24.68
CA GLY A 187 -12.66 0.57 -25.82
C GLY A 187 -14.14 0.76 -25.46
N TYR A 188 -14.80 1.65 -26.17
CA TYR A 188 -16.26 1.84 -26.20
C TYR A 188 -16.69 2.18 -27.63
N ALA A 189 -17.96 1.99 -28.00
CA ALA A 189 -18.41 2.24 -29.37
C ALA A 189 -19.79 2.92 -29.42
N HIS A 190 -19.87 4.04 -30.13
CA HIS A 190 -21.15 4.69 -30.47
C HIS A 190 -21.73 4.20 -31.80
N LYS A 191 -20.89 3.61 -32.64
CA LYS A 191 -21.26 3.15 -33.97
C LYS A 191 -20.96 1.66 -34.16
N TYR A 192 -21.76 0.99 -34.98
CA TYR A 192 -21.43 -0.34 -35.49
C TYR A 192 -21.68 -0.38 -37.00
N PHE A 193 -20.56 -0.37 -37.74
CA PHE A 193 -20.50 -0.30 -39.19
C PHE A 193 -19.34 -1.16 -39.70
N LEU A 194 -19.64 -2.12 -40.58
CA LEU A 194 -18.63 -2.93 -41.25
C LEU A 194 -18.54 -2.58 -42.74
N GLU A 195 -17.47 -1.89 -43.13
CA GLU A 195 -17.16 -1.54 -44.53
C GLU A 195 -16.58 -2.75 -45.27
N ARG A 196 -17.41 -3.75 -45.56
CA ARG A 196 -16.98 -4.93 -46.35
C ARG A 196 -17.66 -5.06 -47.69
N MET A 197 -18.61 -4.19 -48.00
CA MET A 197 -19.27 -4.20 -49.29
C MET A 197 -18.51 -3.28 -50.25
N GLY A 198 -17.71 -3.90 -51.14
CA GLY A 198 -17.55 -3.32 -52.47
C GLY A 198 -18.93 -3.25 -53.15
N GLU A 199 -19.10 -2.32 -54.09
CA GLU A 199 -20.38 -2.01 -54.73
C GLU A 199 -21.10 -3.27 -55.25
N MET A 200 -22.10 -3.74 -54.50
CA MET A 200 -23.08 -4.70 -54.98
C MET A 200 -24.36 -3.91 -55.27
N PRO A 201 -24.77 -3.77 -56.54
CA PRO A 201 -25.90 -2.90 -56.88
C PRO A 201 -27.26 -3.40 -56.39
N ASN A 202 -27.40 -4.67 -55.96
CA ASN A 202 -28.65 -5.22 -55.41
C ASN A 202 -28.41 -6.56 -54.64
N PRO A 203 -27.69 -6.57 -53.51
CA PRO A 203 -27.48 -7.79 -52.75
C PRO A 203 -28.77 -8.20 -52.05
N ARG A 204 -29.15 -9.48 -52.15
CA ARG A 204 -30.15 -10.03 -51.22
C ARG A 204 -29.60 -9.97 -49.80
N ILE A 205 -30.47 -9.81 -48.81
CA ILE A 205 -30.04 -9.71 -47.41
C ILE A 205 -29.28 -10.97 -46.93
N GLN A 206 -29.64 -12.13 -47.49
CA GLN A 206 -28.96 -13.40 -47.24
C GLN A 206 -27.56 -13.49 -47.88
N SER A 207 -27.25 -12.62 -48.83
CA SER A 207 -25.95 -12.53 -49.51
C SER A 207 -24.97 -11.59 -48.79
N ILE A 208 -25.40 -10.92 -47.73
CA ILE A 208 -24.54 -10.02 -46.96
C ILE A 208 -23.58 -10.87 -46.12
N PRO A 209 -22.26 -10.63 -46.23
CA PRO A 209 -21.29 -11.34 -45.42
C PRO A 209 -21.46 -11.01 -43.94
N GLN A 210 -21.40 -12.06 -43.13
CA GLN A 210 -21.51 -11.98 -41.69
C GLN A 210 -20.25 -11.39 -41.06
N ASP A 211 -20.38 -10.73 -39.91
CA ASP A 211 -19.23 -10.33 -39.11
C ASP A 211 -18.69 -11.55 -38.34
N PRO A 212 -17.52 -12.11 -38.73
CA PRO A 212 -17.01 -13.33 -38.11
C PRO A 212 -16.69 -13.15 -36.62
N ASN A 213 -16.32 -11.94 -36.19
CA ASN A 213 -16.00 -11.69 -34.79
C ASN A 213 -17.27 -11.55 -33.94
N MET A 214 -18.34 -10.98 -34.50
CA MET A 214 -19.65 -10.99 -33.85
C MET A 214 -20.19 -12.42 -33.72
N GLN A 215 -20.07 -13.24 -34.77
CA GLN A 215 -20.44 -14.67 -34.70
C GLN A 215 -19.63 -15.41 -33.64
N SER A 216 -18.31 -15.18 -33.61
CA SER A 216 -17.43 -15.74 -32.58
C SER A 216 -17.88 -15.33 -31.17
N ALA A 217 -18.25 -14.06 -30.97
CA ALA A 217 -18.73 -13.56 -29.70
C ALA A 217 -20.04 -14.26 -29.26
N VAL A 218 -20.99 -14.44 -30.18
CA VAL A 218 -22.24 -15.19 -29.95
C VAL A 218 -21.92 -16.62 -29.48
N VAL A 219 -21.09 -17.34 -30.24
CA VAL A 219 -20.75 -18.73 -29.96
C VAL A 219 -20.00 -18.84 -28.62
N GLN A 220 -19.00 -18.00 -28.36
CA GLN A 220 -18.26 -18.00 -27.10
C GLN A 220 -19.17 -17.81 -25.89
N GLY A 221 -20.12 -16.88 -25.97
CA GLY A 221 -21.07 -16.64 -24.89
C GLY A 221 -22.04 -17.81 -24.67
N LEU A 222 -22.52 -18.45 -25.74
CA LEU A 222 -23.38 -19.63 -25.63
C LEU A 222 -22.64 -20.87 -25.10
N TYR A 223 -21.34 -21.02 -25.39
CA TYR A 223 -20.46 -21.99 -24.71
C TYR A 223 -20.07 -21.55 -23.29
N GLY A 224 -20.46 -20.33 -22.88
CA GLY A 224 -20.09 -19.62 -21.64
C GLY A 224 -18.59 -19.58 -21.38
N ILE A 225 -17.82 -19.38 -22.44
CA ILE A 225 -16.41 -19.03 -22.37
C ILE A 225 -16.35 -17.55 -21.96
N ASN A 226 -15.61 -17.26 -20.89
CA ASN A 226 -15.39 -15.89 -20.45
C ASN A 226 -14.23 -15.28 -21.25
N THR A 227 -14.50 -14.22 -21.99
CA THR A 227 -13.45 -13.42 -22.66
C THR A 227 -12.94 -12.33 -21.71
N ALA A 228 -11.63 -12.21 -21.58
CA ALA A 228 -11.04 -11.11 -20.83
C ALA A 228 -11.39 -9.76 -21.47
N ALA A 229 -11.69 -8.76 -20.64
CA ALA A 229 -11.94 -7.41 -21.12
C ALA A 229 -10.70 -6.89 -21.87
N THR A 230 -10.91 -6.22 -23.00
CA THR A 230 -9.82 -5.60 -23.76
C THR A 230 -9.56 -4.19 -23.25
N PHE A 231 -8.40 -3.98 -22.65
CA PHE A 231 -7.91 -2.69 -22.17
C PHE A 231 -6.38 -2.65 -22.23
N SER A 232 -5.81 -1.46 -22.21
CA SER A 232 -4.38 -1.21 -22.14
C SER A 232 -4.09 -0.45 -20.85
N CYS A 233 -3.37 -1.09 -19.92
CA CYS A 233 -2.90 -0.48 -18.69
C CYS A 233 -1.62 -1.19 -18.23
N PRO A 234 -0.52 -0.47 -17.98
CA PRO A 234 0.75 -1.09 -17.57
C PRO A 234 0.78 -1.50 -16.07
N GLY A 235 -0.24 -1.21 -15.28
CA GLY A 235 -0.28 -1.50 -13.84
C GLY A 235 -1.66 -1.28 -13.24
N GLU A 236 -1.76 -0.37 -12.28
CA GLU A 236 -3.07 0.11 -11.77
C GLU A 236 -3.51 1.34 -12.56
N CYS A 237 -4.76 1.37 -13.02
CA CYS A 237 -5.31 2.49 -13.77
C CYS A 237 -6.75 2.81 -13.37
N ARG A 238 -7.15 4.06 -13.61
CA ARG A 238 -8.51 4.56 -13.37
C ARG A 238 -8.97 5.46 -14.50
N TRP A 239 -10.26 5.41 -14.80
CA TRP A 239 -10.93 6.36 -15.69
C TRP A 239 -12.00 7.12 -14.90
N THR A 240 -11.89 8.46 -14.89
CA THR A 240 -12.79 9.35 -14.15
C THR A 240 -14.05 9.73 -14.93
N GLY A 241 -14.02 9.58 -16.26
CA GLY A 241 -15.15 9.85 -17.14
C GLY A 241 -16.30 8.84 -17.02
N SER A 242 -17.44 9.21 -17.60
CA SER A 242 -18.55 8.29 -17.87
C SER A 242 -18.62 8.02 -19.37
N TYR A 243 -18.71 6.74 -19.75
CA TYR A 243 -18.64 6.33 -21.15
C TYR A 243 -19.88 5.55 -21.53
N ILE A 244 -20.48 5.85 -22.67
CA ILE A 244 -21.65 5.14 -23.19
C ILE A 244 -21.18 4.28 -24.37
N SER A 245 -21.55 3.01 -24.38
CA SER A 245 -21.28 2.11 -25.49
C SER A 245 -22.54 1.39 -25.91
N LEU A 246 -22.70 1.17 -27.21
CA LEU A 246 -23.61 0.19 -27.75
C LEU A 246 -23.39 -1.18 -27.11
N GLY A 247 -24.48 -1.92 -26.94
CA GLY A 247 -24.48 -3.25 -26.35
C GLY A 247 -25.71 -4.05 -26.72
N PHE A 248 -25.73 -5.27 -26.23
CA PHE A 248 -26.85 -6.19 -26.34
C PHE A 248 -27.34 -6.58 -24.94
N LYS A 249 -28.60 -6.98 -24.90
CA LYS A 249 -29.23 -7.48 -23.69
C LYS A 249 -30.01 -8.74 -24.02
N SER A 250 -29.94 -9.71 -23.13
CA SER A 250 -30.79 -10.89 -23.18
C SER A 250 -31.72 -10.95 -21.98
N GLN A 251 -32.93 -11.46 -22.19
CA GLN A 251 -33.87 -11.79 -21.13
C GLN A 251 -34.49 -13.14 -21.43
N CYS A 252 -34.45 -14.07 -20.48
CA CYS A 252 -35.06 -15.37 -20.62
C CYS A 252 -36.23 -15.55 -19.64
N LYS A 253 -37.25 -16.28 -20.07
CA LYS A 253 -38.44 -16.64 -19.29
C LYS A 253 -38.73 -18.12 -19.44
N ASN A 254 -39.09 -18.78 -18.34
CA ASN A 254 -39.62 -20.13 -18.39
C ASN A 254 -41.07 -20.08 -18.91
N VAL A 255 -41.34 -20.77 -20.01
CA VAL A 255 -42.65 -20.82 -20.70
C VAL A 255 -43.14 -22.26 -20.88
N THR A 256 -42.67 -23.17 -20.01
CA THR A 256 -42.94 -24.61 -20.11
C THR A 256 -44.43 -24.92 -20.11
N GLN A 257 -45.18 -24.39 -19.14
CA GLN A 257 -46.58 -24.76 -18.95
C GLN A 257 -47.46 -24.22 -20.10
N GLU A 258 -47.24 -22.97 -20.51
CA GLU A 258 -47.97 -22.33 -21.60
C GLU A 258 -47.70 -23.02 -22.93
N THR A 259 -46.45 -23.38 -23.19
CA THR A 259 -46.05 -24.04 -24.45
C THR A 259 -46.61 -25.46 -24.51
N LEU A 260 -46.52 -26.24 -23.43
CA LEU A 260 -47.06 -27.61 -23.39
C LEU A 260 -48.58 -27.65 -23.59
N ARG A 261 -49.33 -26.63 -23.15
CA ARG A 261 -50.77 -26.52 -23.42
C ARG A 261 -51.10 -26.37 -24.91
N SER A 262 -50.18 -25.84 -25.70
CA SER A 262 -50.35 -25.69 -27.16
C SER A 262 -49.96 -26.94 -27.96
N ALA A 263 -49.42 -27.97 -27.28
CA ALA A 263 -48.87 -29.15 -27.94
C ALA A 263 -49.96 -29.94 -28.67
N LYS A 264 -49.70 -30.20 -29.95
CA LYS A 264 -50.48 -31.08 -30.82
C LYS A 264 -49.60 -32.26 -31.19
N CYS A 265 -49.96 -33.44 -30.68
CA CYS A 265 -49.19 -34.65 -30.85
C CYS A 265 -49.93 -35.60 -31.79
N ASP A 266 -49.27 -35.97 -32.89
CA ASP A 266 -49.75 -36.94 -33.86
C ASP A 266 -48.92 -38.23 -33.69
N GLY A 267 -49.59 -39.38 -33.58
CA GLY A 267 -48.92 -40.68 -33.44
C GLY A 267 -49.67 -41.69 -32.58
N ASN A 268 -48.94 -42.71 -32.14
CA ASN A 268 -49.40 -43.75 -31.21
C ASN A 268 -48.46 -43.85 -30.00
N GLU A 269 -48.74 -44.80 -29.09
CA GLU A 269 -47.95 -45.02 -27.87
C GLU A 269 -46.46 -45.31 -28.13
N TYR A 270 -46.12 -45.84 -29.30
CA TYR A 270 -44.75 -46.22 -29.66
C TYR A 270 -44.01 -45.17 -30.50
N SER A 271 -44.72 -44.29 -31.19
CA SER A 271 -44.14 -43.23 -32.01
C SER A 271 -45.05 -42.02 -32.03
N THR A 272 -44.53 -40.88 -31.56
CA THR A 272 -45.29 -39.63 -31.49
C THR A 272 -44.43 -38.47 -31.95
N GLN A 273 -45.02 -37.57 -32.74
CA GLN A 273 -44.44 -36.26 -33.05
C GLN A 273 -45.34 -35.17 -32.48
N CYS A 274 -44.78 -34.28 -31.67
CA CYS A 274 -45.50 -33.16 -31.07
C CYS A 274 -45.02 -31.83 -31.63
N ASN A 275 -45.96 -31.04 -32.13
CA ASN A 275 -45.75 -29.66 -32.52
C ASN A 275 -46.37 -28.74 -31.48
N MET A 276 -45.60 -27.80 -30.95
CA MET A 276 -46.04 -26.83 -29.95
C MET A 276 -45.56 -25.43 -30.31
N THR A 277 -46.14 -24.39 -29.72
CA THR A 277 -45.80 -23.00 -29.99
C THR A 277 -45.64 -22.24 -28.69
N THR A 278 -44.53 -21.51 -28.55
CA THR A 278 -44.30 -20.69 -27.36
C THR A 278 -45.23 -19.47 -27.34
N PRO A 279 -45.43 -18.81 -26.18
CA PRO A 279 -46.18 -17.55 -26.12
C PRO A 279 -45.64 -16.47 -27.06
N GLY A 280 -44.33 -16.47 -27.32
CA GLY A 280 -43.68 -15.59 -28.27
C GLY A 280 -43.83 -16.00 -29.75
N GLY A 281 -44.58 -17.06 -30.06
CA GLY A 281 -44.90 -17.48 -31.43
C GLY A 281 -43.88 -18.41 -32.09
N LEU A 282 -42.91 -18.97 -31.35
CA LEU A 282 -41.92 -19.88 -31.91
C LEU A 282 -42.40 -21.32 -31.92
N GLY A 283 -42.30 -21.98 -33.07
CA GLY A 283 -42.63 -23.40 -33.21
C GLY A 283 -41.54 -24.29 -32.60
N ILE A 284 -41.94 -25.30 -31.84
CA ILE A 284 -41.08 -26.38 -31.36
C ILE A 284 -41.66 -27.69 -31.87
N SER A 285 -40.82 -28.53 -32.46
CA SER A 285 -41.18 -29.90 -32.86
C SER A 285 -40.36 -30.87 -32.03
N THR A 286 -41.01 -31.84 -31.41
CA THR A 286 -40.36 -32.95 -30.70
C THR A 286 -40.82 -34.28 -31.29
N ARG A 287 -39.96 -35.29 -31.18
CA ARG A 287 -40.19 -36.61 -31.72
C ARG A 287 -39.83 -37.65 -30.66
N TYR A 288 -40.59 -38.74 -30.65
CA TYR A 288 -40.39 -39.86 -29.75
C TYR A 288 -40.66 -41.18 -30.47
N TYR A 289 -39.80 -42.16 -30.23
CA TYR A 289 -39.99 -43.56 -30.59
C TYR A 289 -39.55 -44.45 -29.43
N PHE A 290 -40.46 -45.31 -28.95
CA PHE A 290 -40.25 -46.16 -27.79
C PHE A 290 -38.96 -46.97 -27.92
N THR A 291 -38.04 -46.79 -26.97
CA THR A 291 -36.73 -47.47 -26.88
C THR A 291 -35.76 -47.26 -28.05
N ASP A 292 -36.09 -46.44 -29.04
CA ASP A 292 -35.23 -46.20 -30.21
C ASP A 292 -34.62 -44.79 -30.18
N TRP A 293 -35.46 -43.74 -30.10
CA TRP A 293 -34.97 -42.36 -30.08
C TRP A 293 -35.97 -41.34 -29.51
N ALA A 294 -35.47 -40.21 -28.99
CA ALA A 294 -36.31 -39.09 -28.52
C ALA A 294 -35.60 -37.74 -28.61
N THR A 295 -36.33 -36.68 -28.92
CA THR A 295 -35.81 -35.31 -28.89
C THR A 295 -35.51 -34.90 -27.45
N ASN A 296 -34.24 -34.70 -27.11
CA ASN A 296 -33.84 -34.21 -25.78
C ASN A 296 -33.54 -32.70 -25.78
N TYR A 297 -33.29 -32.11 -26.96
CA TYR A 297 -32.99 -30.70 -27.12
C TYR A 297 -33.49 -30.20 -28.48
N PHE A 298 -34.10 -29.03 -28.49
CA PHE A 298 -34.51 -28.34 -29.71
C PHE A 298 -34.38 -26.83 -29.49
N LEU A 299 -33.71 -26.14 -30.40
CA LEU A 299 -33.58 -24.69 -30.39
C LEU A 299 -34.14 -24.14 -31.71
N ASN A 300 -35.14 -23.27 -31.58
CA ASN A 300 -35.62 -22.45 -32.69
C ASN A 300 -35.32 -20.98 -32.43
N ALA A 301 -35.18 -20.23 -33.52
CA ALA A 301 -34.95 -18.80 -33.48
C ALA A 301 -35.83 -18.10 -34.53
N SER A 302 -36.22 -16.86 -34.23
CA SER A 302 -36.98 -16.03 -35.17
C SER A 302 -36.42 -14.61 -35.16
N SER A 303 -36.34 -14.02 -36.35
CA SER A 303 -35.98 -12.61 -36.55
C SER A 303 -37.14 -11.73 -36.10
N MET A 304 -36.81 -10.67 -35.35
CA MET A 304 -37.76 -9.66 -34.89
C MET A 304 -37.58 -8.32 -35.63
N LEU A 305 -36.61 -8.21 -36.53
CA LEU A 305 -36.54 -7.10 -37.47
C LEU A 305 -37.70 -7.21 -38.46
N GLY A 306 -38.39 -6.09 -38.66
CA GLY A 306 -39.55 -6.02 -39.53
C GLY A 306 -39.21 -6.22 -41.01
N ASN A 307 -40.24 -6.11 -41.85
CA ASN A 307 -40.07 -6.16 -43.30
C ASN A 307 -39.18 -5.01 -43.76
N LEU A 308 -38.17 -5.35 -44.55
CA LEU A 308 -37.18 -4.45 -45.16
C LEU A 308 -37.77 -3.23 -45.86
N THR A 309 -38.94 -3.41 -46.46
CA THR A 309 -39.66 -2.41 -47.25
C THR A 309 -40.32 -1.31 -46.39
N SER A 310 -40.44 -1.51 -45.08
CA SER A 310 -41.02 -0.54 -44.15
C SER A 310 -39.93 0.30 -43.47
N LEU A 311 -40.09 1.62 -43.52
CA LEU A 311 -39.30 2.56 -42.71
C LEU A 311 -39.70 2.54 -41.22
N ALA A 312 -40.91 2.08 -40.91
CA ALA A 312 -41.37 1.94 -39.53
C ALA A 312 -40.74 0.69 -38.88
N LEU A 313 -40.15 0.89 -37.70
CA LEU A 313 -39.66 -0.20 -36.86
C LEU A 313 -40.85 -0.98 -36.25
N PRO A 314 -40.71 -2.30 -36.04
CA PRO A 314 -41.72 -3.08 -35.33
C PRO A 314 -41.95 -2.56 -33.91
N ASP A 315 -43.16 -2.73 -33.39
CA ASP A 315 -43.49 -2.37 -32.00
C ASP A 315 -42.65 -3.16 -30.96
N THR A 316 -42.09 -4.30 -31.36
CA THR A 316 -41.19 -5.13 -30.56
C THR A 316 -39.75 -4.60 -30.51
N PHE A 317 -39.38 -3.62 -31.35
CA PHE A 317 -38.04 -3.04 -31.35
C PHE A 317 -37.76 -2.33 -30.01
N PRO A 318 -36.61 -2.54 -29.34
CA PRO A 318 -35.32 -2.99 -29.87
C PRO A 318 -35.04 -4.49 -29.79
N GLU A 319 -36.04 -5.35 -29.63
CA GLU A 319 -35.88 -6.80 -29.78
C GLU A 319 -35.53 -7.15 -31.23
N ILE A 320 -34.43 -7.89 -31.44
CA ILE A 320 -33.89 -8.24 -32.77
C ILE A 320 -34.04 -9.75 -33.06
N ALA A 321 -34.01 -10.58 -32.03
CA ALA A 321 -34.18 -12.02 -32.18
C ALA A 321 -34.85 -12.62 -30.96
N ARG A 322 -35.65 -13.66 -31.19
CA ARG A 322 -36.26 -14.47 -30.15
C ARG A 322 -35.86 -15.93 -30.33
N PHE A 323 -35.65 -16.62 -29.22
CA PHE A 323 -35.18 -18.00 -29.17
C PHE A 323 -36.11 -18.82 -28.30
N ALA A 324 -36.34 -20.06 -28.70
CA ALA A 324 -37.12 -21.04 -27.95
C ALA A 324 -36.27 -22.30 -27.77
N VAL A 325 -35.92 -22.60 -26.53
CA VAL A 325 -35.10 -23.75 -26.15
C VAL A 325 -36.00 -24.76 -25.45
N TYR A 326 -36.22 -25.92 -26.07
CA TYR A 326 -36.80 -27.09 -25.44
C TYR A 326 -35.69 -28.01 -24.94
N ARG A 327 -35.83 -28.50 -23.71
CA ARG A 327 -34.97 -29.53 -23.12
C ARG A 327 -35.80 -30.57 -22.39
N SER A 328 -35.38 -31.82 -22.45
CA SER A 328 -35.90 -32.90 -21.61
C SER A 328 -34.80 -33.89 -21.27
N THR A 329 -34.98 -34.64 -20.20
CA THR A 329 -34.10 -35.73 -19.78
C THR A 329 -34.80 -37.05 -20.07
N PRO A 330 -34.46 -37.78 -21.14
CA PRO A 330 -35.10 -39.06 -21.43
C PRO A 330 -34.77 -40.11 -20.36
N ASN A 331 -35.74 -40.94 -20.00
CA ASN A 331 -35.51 -42.09 -19.11
C ASN A 331 -34.95 -43.31 -19.87
N PHE A 332 -34.88 -44.48 -19.23
CA PHE A 332 -34.36 -45.71 -19.86
C PHE A 332 -35.13 -46.11 -21.14
N ASN A 333 -36.43 -45.82 -21.20
CA ASN A 333 -37.28 -46.08 -22.39
C ASN A 333 -37.29 -44.91 -23.38
N LEU A 334 -36.37 -43.95 -23.20
CA LEU A 334 -36.26 -42.69 -23.93
C LEU A 334 -37.51 -41.79 -23.81
N GLN A 335 -38.37 -42.03 -22.82
CA GLN A 335 -39.52 -41.18 -22.59
C GLN A 335 -39.06 -39.85 -21.99
N PRO A 336 -39.50 -38.70 -22.53
CA PRO A 336 -39.02 -37.40 -22.07
C PRO A 336 -39.54 -37.09 -20.66
N GLU A 337 -38.63 -36.93 -19.70
CA GLU A 337 -38.93 -36.43 -18.36
C GLU A 337 -38.31 -35.03 -18.16
N ASN A 338 -38.69 -34.34 -17.09
CA ASN A 338 -38.12 -33.04 -16.70
C ASN A 338 -38.11 -32.00 -17.84
N ILE A 339 -39.21 -31.93 -18.60
CA ILE A 339 -39.34 -31.01 -19.73
C ILE A 339 -39.21 -29.56 -19.23
N ASN A 340 -38.33 -28.79 -19.86
CA ASN A 340 -38.10 -27.39 -19.59
C ASN A 340 -38.02 -26.61 -20.91
N ILE A 341 -38.90 -25.63 -21.06
CA ILE A 341 -38.98 -24.76 -22.23
C ILE A 341 -38.70 -23.33 -21.78
N THR A 342 -37.65 -22.75 -22.33
CA THR A 342 -37.20 -21.39 -22.05
C THR A 342 -37.27 -20.55 -23.31
N GLU A 343 -37.90 -19.39 -23.22
CA GLU A 343 -37.92 -18.39 -24.28
C GLU A 343 -36.97 -17.26 -23.93
N CYS A 344 -36.07 -16.90 -24.84
CA CYS A 344 -35.11 -15.82 -24.65
C CYS A 344 -35.26 -14.76 -25.74
N SER A 345 -35.24 -13.49 -25.36
CA SER A 345 -35.23 -12.35 -26.29
C SER A 345 -33.86 -11.68 -26.28
N LEU A 346 -33.31 -11.40 -27.46
CA LEU A 346 -32.11 -10.59 -27.65
C LEU A 346 -32.52 -9.21 -28.13
N SER A 347 -32.10 -8.17 -27.42
CA SER A 347 -32.41 -6.78 -27.71
C SER A 347 -31.16 -5.93 -27.86
N LEU A 348 -31.24 -4.93 -28.73
CA LEU A 348 -30.24 -3.88 -28.85
C LEU A 348 -30.39 -2.88 -27.69
N THR A 349 -29.27 -2.45 -27.11
CA THR A 349 -29.26 -1.48 -26.01
C THR A 349 -27.95 -0.68 -26.00
N ALA A 350 -27.73 0.11 -24.96
CA ALA A 350 -26.45 0.71 -24.64
C ALA A 350 -26.24 0.71 -23.12
N TYR A 351 -24.98 0.74 -22.72
CA TYR A 351 -24.60 0.78 -21.32
C TYR A 351 -23.75 2.02 -21.04
N LYS A 352 -24.06 2.67 -19.92
CA LYS A 352 -23.25 3.73 -19.32
C LYS A 352 -22.33 3.12 -18.27
N TYR A 353 -21.04 3.21 -18.54
CA TYR A 353 -19.96 2.75 -17.68
C TYR A 353 -19.40 3.91 -16.87
N ILE A 354 -19.27 3.70 -15.56
CA ILE A 354 -18.84 4.71 -14.59
C ILE A 354 -17.76 4.09 -13.71
N GLU A 355 -16.73 4.88 -13.36
CA GLU A 355 -15.63 4.46 -12.48
C GLU A 355 -14.95 3.19 -12.98
N ALA A 356 -14.48 3.20 -14.23
CA ALA A 356 -13.66 2.10 -14.72
C ALA A 356 -12.32 2.07 -13.97
N LYS A 357 -11.87 0.86 -13.60
CA LYS A 357 -10.61 0.64 -12.91
C LYS A 357 -9.98 -0.66 -13.35
N SER A 358 -8.65 -0.70 -13.32
CA SER A 358 -7.88 -1.91 -13.52
C SER A 358 -6.81 -2.09 -12.47
N ASN A 359 -6.58 -3.34 -12.08
CA ASN A 359 -5.44 -3.75 -11.28
C ASN A 359 -4.77 -4.96 -11.92
N GLY A 360 -3.66 -4.75 -12.62
CA GLY A 360 -3.01 -5.79 -13.40
C GLY A 360 -3.92 -6.26 -14.53
N SER A 361 -4.26 -7.55 -14.56
CA SER A 361 -5.15 -8.16 -15.56
C SER A 361 -6.64 -7.92 -15.30
N ASP A 362 -7.00 -7.53 -14.08
CA ASP A 362 -8.40 -7.41 -13.70
C ASP A 362 -8.92 -6.04 -14.08
N PHE A 363 -9.98 -6.02 -14.89
CA PHE A 363 -10.67 -4.80 -15.31
C PHE A 363 -12.13 -4.88 -14.92
N SER A 364 -12.64 -3.80 -14.32
CA SER A 364 -14.01 -3.73 -13.86
C SER A 364 -14.55 -2.31 -13.92
N PHE A 365 -15.87 -2.21 -13.95
CA PHE A 365 -16.58 -0.95 -13.81
C PHE A 365 -17.18 -0.87 -12.42
N GLY A 366 -17.04 0.27 -11.75
CA GLY A 366 -17.69 0.51 -10.45
C GLY A 366 -19.22 0.48 -10.58
N LYS A 367 -19.75 1.05 -11.66
CA LYS A 367 -21.19 0.99 -11.95
C LYS A 367 -21.47 0.88 -13.45
N ILE A 368 -22.39 -0.02 -13.80
CA ILE A 368 -22.93 -0.18 -15.15
C ILE A 368 -24.42 0.15 -15.06
N ARG A 369 -24.90 1.03 -15.94
CA ARG A 369 -26.34 1.33 -16.08
C ARG A 369 -26.76 1.11 -17.51
N GLU A 370 -27.86 0.40 -17.71
CA GLU A 370 -28.51 0.37 -19.02
C GLU A 370 -29.07 1.76 -19.35
N VAL A 371 -28.91 2.18 -20.60
CA VAL A 371 -29.48 3.42 -21.11
C VAL A 371 -30.96 3.19 -21.43
N ASP A 372 -31.82 4.05 -20.91
CA ASP A 372 -33.24 4.03 -21.23
C ASP A 372 -33.49 4.82 -22.53
N PHE A 373 -33.98 4.12 -23.55
CA PHE A 373 -34.35 4.71 -24.84
C PHE A 373 -35.85 5.03 -24.93
N GLY A 374 -36.63 4.80 -23.87
CA GLY A 374 -38.08 5.01 -23.85
C GLY A 374 -38.48 6.49 -23.95
N GLY A 375 -39.54 6.76 -24.72
CA GLY A 375 -40.25 8.06 -24.87
C GLY A 375 -39.43 9.23 -25.43
N THR A 376 -38.32 9.59 -24.79
CA THR A 376 -37.52 10.79 -25.03
C THR A 376 -36.46 10.62 -26.12
N ASN A 377 -35.89 9.42 -26.28
CA ASN A 377 -34.88 9.13 -27.31
C ASN A 377 -35.03 7.74 -27.97
N PRO A 378 -36.15 7.48 -28.66
CA PRO A 378 -36.40 6.19 -29.30
C PRO A 378 -35.49 5.98 -30.52
N TRP A 379 -35.24 4.72 -30.82
CA TRP A 379 -34.57 4.31 -32.05
C TRP A 379 -35.39 4.68 -33.27
N LYS A 380 -34.70 5.16 -34.31
CA LYS A 380 -35.28 5.55 -35.60
C LYS A 380 -34.51 4.88 -36.71
N ARG A 381 -35.21 4.66 -37.83
CA ARG A 381 -34.59 4.20 -39.08
C ARG A 381 -34.56 5.35 -40.07
N ALA A 382 -33.44 5.53 -40.75
CA ALA A 382 -33.32 6.42 -41.89
C ALA A 382 -32.70 5.69 -43.07
N THR A 383 -33.14 6.04 -44.28
CA THR A 383 -32.54 5.58 -45.54
C THR A 383 -31.40 6.52 -45.93
N GLY A 384 -30.26 5.97 -46.33
CA GLY A 384 -29.16 6.72 -46.94
C GLY A 384 -29.21 6.65 -48.48
N GLU A 385 -28.13 7.09 -49.15
CA GLU A 385 -27.93 6.90 -50.61
C GLU A 385 -27.87 5.42 -51.01
N TYR A 386 -27.57 4.52 -50.06
CA TYR A 386 -27.60 3.07 -50.23
C TYR A 386 -28.87 2.47 -49.59
N GLU A 387 -29.53 1.55 -50.31
CA GLU A 387 -30.90 1.04 -50.09
C GLU A 387 -31.26 0.53 -48.68
N TRP A 388 -30.28 0.26 -47.81
CA TRP A 388 -30.51 -0.47 -46.55
C TRP A 388 -30.62 0.42 -45.30
N GLY A 389 -30.06 1.63 -45.33
CA GLY A 389 -30.19 2.63 -44.27
C GLY A 389 -29.46 2.33 -42.95
N TRP A 390 -29.65 3.21 -41.96
CA TRP A 390 -29.11 3.10 -40.61
C TRP A 390 -30.19 3.21 -39.53
N LEU A 391 -29.95 2.53 -38.42
CA LEU A 391 -30.67 2.66 -37.16
C LEU A 391 -29.92 3.67 -36.29
N TYR A 392 -30.62 4.64 -35.74
CA TYR A 392 -29.98 5.68 -34.94
C TYR A 392 -30.85 6.18 -33.80
N THR A 393 -30.19 6.75 -32.80
CA THR A 393 -30.81 7.58 -31.76
C THR A 393 -30.34 9.03 -31.91
N ASN A 394 -31.12 9.97 -31.42
CA ASN A 394 -30.69 11.37 -31.38
C ASN A 394 -29.73 11.59 -30.21
N GLU A 395 -28.89 12.62 -30.32
CA GLU A 395 -28.11 13.08 -29.16
C GLU A 395 -29.05 13.67 -28.11
N SER A 396 -29.00 13.17 -26.87
CA SER A 396 -29.71 13.76 -25.74
C SER A 396 -28.74 14.55 -24.87
N LYS A 397 -28.82 15.89 -24.95
CA LYS A 397 -27.98 16.79 -24.14
C LYS A 397 -28.37 16.81 -22.66
N THR A 398 -29.62 16.48 -22.32
CA THR A 398 -30.10 16.45 -20.94
C THR A 398 -29.54 15.27 -20.15
N ASP A 399 -29.44 14.11 -20.80
CA ASP A 399 -28.99 12.86 -20.17
C ASP A 399 -27.53 12.53 -20.47
N ASN A 400 -26.87 13.40 -21.27
CA ASN A 400 -25.52 13.22 -21.80
C ASN A 400 -25.37 11.89 -22.55
N ILE A 401 -26.33 11.60 -23.44
CA ILE A 401 -26.36 10.39 -24.27
C ILE A 401 -25.95 10.79 -25.69
N PRO A 402 -24.84 10.25 -26.23
CA PRO A 402 -24.40 10.52 -27.58
C PRO A 402 -25.35 9.90 -28.60
N ALA A 403 -25.32 10.39 -29.84
CA ALA A 403 -26.00 9.73 -30.95
C ALA A 403 -25.38 8.34 -31.17
N LEU A 404 -26.23 7.31 -31.18
CA LEU A 404 -25.82 5.94 -31.40
C LEU A 404 -26.28 5.51 -32.79
N GLU A 405 -25.44 4.81 -33.54
CA GLU A 405 -25.71 4.46 -34.94
C GLU A 405 -25.33 3.00 -35.25
N ILE A 406 -26.22 2.27 -35.92
CA ILE A 406 -25.94 0.92 -36.39
C ILE A 406 -26.44 0.80 -37.81
N LEU A 407 -25.62 0.26 -38.70
CA LEU A 407 -26.10 -0.08 -40.04
C LEU A 407 -27.14 -1.20 -39.96
N TYR A 408 -28.29 -0.98 -40.58
CA TYR A 408 -29.38 -1.94 -40.57
C TYR A 408 -28.95 -3.30 -41.13
N TYR A 409 -28.14 -3.29 -42.19
CA TYR A 409 -27.71 -4.52 -42.86
C TYR A 409 -26.75 -5.35 -42.01
N ASN A 410 -25.95 -4.74 -41.13
CA ASN A 410 -25.10 -5.49 -40.19
C ASN A 410 -25.94 -6.25 -39.17
N LEU A 411 -27.03 -5.63 -38.70
CA LEU A 411 -27.98 -6.25 -37.79
C LEU A 411 -28.76 -7.38 -38.48
N ALA A 412 -29.21 -7.15 -39.71
CA ALA A 412 -29.91 -8.16 -40.47
C ALA A 412 -29.00 -9.33 -40.89
N ALA A 413 -27.72 -9.07 -41.15
CA ALA A 413 -26.74 -10.13 -41.31
C ALA A 413 -26.68 -10.97 -40.03
N LEU A 414 -26.43 -10.36 -38.87
CA LEU A 414 -26.39 -11.05 -37.58
C LEU A 414 -27.64 -11.93 -37.38
N GLU A 415 -28.83 -11.43 -37.68
CA GLU A 415 -30.05 -12.23 -37.56
C GLU A 415 -30.11 -13.41 -38.52
N ASN A 416 -29.68 -13.25 -39.77
CA ASN A 416 -29.55 -14.38 -40.71
C ASN A 416 -28.65 -15.48 -40.14
N PHE A 417 -27.61 -15.13 -39.38
CA PHE A 417 -26.81 -16.10 -38.64
C PHE A 417 -27.58 -16.71 -37.46
N LEU A 418 -28.32 -15.90 -36.69
CA LEU A 418 -29.09 -16.36 -35.54
C LEU A 418 -30.23 -17.32 -35.90
N VAL A 419 -30.79 -17.23 -37.11
CA VAL A 419 -31.83 -18.15 -37.61
C VAL A 419 -31.26 -19.27 -38.51
N SER A 420 -29.94 -19.35 -38.67
CA SER A 420 -29.28 -20.35 -39.49
C SER A 420 -29.24 -21.74 -38.82
N PRO A 421 -28.95 -22.82 -39.58
CA PRO A 421 -28.75 -24.16 -39.02
C PRO A 421 -27.58 -24.28 -38.02
N THR A 422 -26.75 -23.25 -37.86
CA THR A 422 -25.73 -23.21 -36.81
C THR A 422 -26.35 -23.02 -35.43
N ILE A 423 -27.42 -22.22 -35.33
CA ILE A 423 -28.11 -21.92 -34.08
C ILE A 423 -29.40 -22.74 -33.96
N VAL A 424 -30.20 -22.79 -35.02
CA VAL A 424 -31.44 -23.57 -35.06
C VAL A 424 -31.10 -25.04 -35.24
N THR A 425 -31.21 -25.81 -34.15
CA THR A 425 -30.78 -27.21 -34.13
C THR A 425 -31.72 -28.09 -33.32
N GLU A 426 -31.76 -29.36 -33.70
CA GLU A 426 -32.43 -30.43 -32.98
C GLU A 426 -31.37 -31.46 -32.58
N TRP A 427 -31.46 -31.97 -31.36
CA TRP A 427 -30.73 -33.16 -30.95
C TRP A 427 -31.71 -34.23 -30.51
N VAL A 428 -31.66 -35.34 -31.24
CA VAL A 428 -32.41 -36.55 -30.96
C VAL A 428 -31.43 -37.58 -30.39
N GLU A 429 -31.70 -38.02 -29.16
CA GLU A 429 -30.93 -39.04 -28.48
C GLU A 429 -31.42 -40.44 -28.89
N GLY A 430 -30.49 -41.40 -28.98
CA GLY A 430 -30.78 -42.76 -29.42
C GLY A 430 -30.33 -43.04 -30.85
N ASN A 431 -30.99 -43.98 -31.51
CA ASN A 431 -30.69 -44.44 -32.87
C ASN A 431 -31.24 -43.47 -33.93
N PHE A 432 -30.66 -42.26 -33.98
CA PHE A 432 -31.09 -41.22 -34.92
C PHE A 432 -29.88 -40.52 -35.56
N GLU A 433 -29.95 -40.27 -36.86
CA GLU A 433 -28.90 -39.56 -37.61
C GLU A 433 -29.07 -38.05 -37.50
N ASN A 434 -28.38 -37.44 -36.52
CA ASN A 434 -28.38 -35.98 -36.33
C ASN A 434 -27.47 -35.29 -37.38
N LYS A 435 -28.06 -34.47 -38.26
CA LYS A 435 -27.34 -33.80 -39.37
C LYS A 435 -26.87 -32.37 -39.05
N ASN A 436 -27.62 -31.64 -38.21
CA ASN A 436 -27.34 -30.25 -37.86
C ASN A 436 -27.03 -30.13 -36.37
N LEU A 437 -25.80 -30.46 -35.99
CA LEU A 437 -25.41 -30.50 -34.58
C LEU A 437 -25.36 -29.10 -33.94
N GLY A 438 -24.93 -28.09 -34.73
CA GLY A 438 -24.74 -26.70 -34.34
C GLY A 438 -24.29 -26.52 -32.89
N LEU A 439 -25.11 -25.85 -32.07
CA LEU A 439 -24.81 -25.56 -30.66
C LEU A 439 -25.47 -26.51 -29.65
N ALA A 440 -25.98 -27.66 -30.08
CA ALA A 440 -26.66 -28.60 -29.18
C ALA A 440 -25.78 -28.96 -27.97
N ALA A 441 -24.51 -29.28 -28.19
CA ALA A 441 -23.59 -29.64 -27.10
C ALA A 441 -23.33 -28.52 -26.07
N ALA A 442 -23.51 -27.24 -26.44
CA ALA A 442 -23.30 -26.11 -25.54
C ALA A 442 -24.53 -25.83 -24.66
N LEU A 443 -25.72 -26.16 -25.17
CA LEU A 443 -27.01 -25.78 -24.59
C LEU A 443 -27.87 -26.96 -24.13
N SER A 444 -27.48 -28.20 -24.47
CA SER A 444 -28.07 -29.44 -23.96
C SER A 444 -27.64 -29.72 -22.52
N GLY A 445 -28.43 -30.52 -21.81
CA GLY A 445 -28.14 -30.94 -20.44
C GLY A 445 -28.46 -29.88 -19.39
N ASP A 446 -27.83 -30.00 -18.22
CA ASP A 446 -28.11 -29.18 -17.03
C ASP A 446 -27.33 -27.85 -17.03
N VAL A 447 -27.51 -27.06 -18.09
CA VAL A 447 -26.94 -25.70 -18.19
C VAL A 447 -27.98 -24.64 -17.85
N ASN A 448 -27.55 -23.53 -17.25
CA ASN A 448 -28.43 -22.40 -17.04
C ASN A 448 -28.57 -21.58 -18.33
N ILE A 449 -29.71 -21.73 -19.01
CA ILE A 449 -29.98 -21.07 -20.30
C ILE A 449 -29.98 -19.55 -20.16
N ASP A 450 -30.56 -19.00 -19.09
CA ASP A 450 -30.56 -17.55 -18.85
C ASP A 450 -29.11 -17.02 -18.76
N GLU A 451 -28.26 -17.71 -18.01
CA GLU A 451 -26.84 -17.34 -17.89
C GLU A 451 -26.10 -17.43 -19.24
N ARG A 452 -26.32 -18.49 -20.04
CA ARG A 452 -25.68 -18.64 -21.36
C ARG A 452 -26.06 -17.50 -22.31
N PHE A 453 -27.34 -17.14 -22.34
CA PHE A 453 -27.83 -16.07 -23.19
C PHE A 453 -27.41 -14.67 -22.67
N GLN A 454 -27.29 -14.48 -21.36
CA GLN A 454 -26.67 -13.28 -20.78
C GLN A 454 -25.19 -13.17 -21.16
N LYS A 455 -24.44 -14.28 -21.11
CA LYS A 455 -23.04 -14.33 -21.59
C LYS A 455 -22.91 -14.08 -23.08
N MET A 456 -23.85 -14.56 -23.90
CA MET A 456 -23.96 -14.24 -25.32
C MET A 456 -24.07 -12.72 -25.51
N ALA A 457 -25.04 -12.08 -24.86
CA ALA A 457 -25.24 -10.64 -24.95
C ALA A 457 -24.02 -9.83 -24.43
N ALA A 458 -23.41 -10.28 -23.33
CA ALA A 458 -22.20 -9.66 -22.78
C ALA A 458 -21.01 -9.76 -23.73
N SER A 459 -20.75 -10.95 -24.29
CA SER A 459 -19.67 -11.19 -25.26
C SER A 459 -19.85 -10.34 -26.53
N MET A 460 -21.08 -10.24 -27.04
CA MET A 460 -21.40 -9.37 -28.17
C MET A 460 -21.17 -7.89 -27.83
N THR A 461 -21.53 -7.46 -26.61
CA THR A 461 -21.29 -6.10 -26.11
C THR A 461 -19.81 -5.78 -26.00
N ASP A 462 -19.01 -6.71 -25.47
CA ASP A 462 -17.56 -6.56 -25.37
C ASP A 462 -16.89 -6.57 -26.75
N TYR A 463 -17.44 -7.31 -27.72
CA TYR A 463 -16.98 -7.22 -29.10
C TYR A 463 -17.20 -5.82 -29.68
N LEU A 464 -18.37 -5.20 -29.50
CA LEU A 464 -18.62 -3.84 -29.97
C LEU A 464 -17.58 -2.86 -29.43
N ARG A 465 -17.23 -3.00 -28.15
CA ARG A 465 -16.21 -2.18 -27.47
C ARG A 465 -14.79 -2.33 -28.01
N ARG A 466 -14.45 -3.43 -28.67
CA ARG A 466 -13.12 -3.67 -29.29
C ARG A 466 -13.19 -3.80 -30.82
N GLY A 467 -14.35 -3.51 -31.39
CA GLY A 467 -14.67 -3.70 -32.79
C GLY A 467 -14.04 -2.63 -33.70
N PRO A 468 -14.39 -2.64 -34.99
CA PRO A 468 -13.80 -1.72 -35.99
C PRO A 468 -14.11 -0.24 -35.73
N ASN A 469 -15.17 0.07 -34.99
CA ASN A 469 -15.59 1.43 -34.66
C ASN A 469 -15.39 1.77 -33.18
N ALA A 470 -14.50 1.04 -32.49
CA ALA A 470 -14.17 1.32 -31.10
C ALA A 470 -13.40 2.63 -30.97
N GLU A 471 -13.88 3.50 -30.08
CA GLU A 471 -13.22 4.69 -29.60
C GLU A 471 -12.42 4.37 -28.33
N ALA A 472 -11.32 5.09 -28.11
CA ALA A 472 -10.44 4.89 -26.96
C ALA A 472 -10.81 5.85 -25.82
N ALA A 473 -11.18 5.29 -24.66
CA ALA A 473 -11.35 6.04 -23.44
C ALA A 473 -10.00 6.21 -22.75
N HIS A 474 -9.50 7.44 -22.64
CA HIS A 474 -8.22 7.72 -22.00
C HIS A 474 -8.34 7.82 -20.47
N GLY A 475 -7.36 7.26 -19.76
CA GLY A 475 -7.36 7.17 -18.31
C GLY A 475 -6.07 7.64 -17.66
N GLU A 476 -6.01 7.45 -16.35
CA GLU A 476 -4.90 7.80 -15.50
C GLU A 476 -4.24 6.53 -14.99
N ARG A 477 -2.91 6.47 -15.07
CA ARG A 477 -2.11 5.46 -14.39
C ARG A 477 -1.93 5.84 -12.92
N ILE A 478 -2.00 4.85 -12.06
CA ILE A 478 -1.77 4.98 -10.62
C ILE A 478 -0.37 4.46 -10.32
N GLU A 479 0.44 5.30 -9.70
CA GLU A 479 1.71 4.88 -9.09
C GLU A 479 1.67 5.09 -7.59
N SER A 480 2.21 4.13 -6.85
CA SER A 480 2.44 4.29 -5.42
C SER A 480 3.79 4.97 -5.18
N GLN A 481 3.77 6.17 -4.58
CA GLN A 481 4.99 6.88 -4.22
C GLN A 481 5.10 7.10 -2.70
N PRO A 482 6.30 6.91 -2.11
CA PRO A 482 6.50 7.15 -0.69
C PRO A 482 6.57 8.65 -0.39
N PHE A 483 5.65 9.12 0.46
CA PHE A 483 5.68 10.44 1.07
C PHE A 483 6.25 10.37 2.48
N VAL A 484 7.03 11.38 2.85
CA VAL A 484 7.55 11.53 4.20
C VAL A 484 6.48 12.23 5.05
N SER A 485 6.09 11.59 6.14
CA SER A 485 5.20 12.14 7.16
C SER A 485 5.95 12.19 8.48
N ILE A 486 6.01 13.39 9.08
CA ILE A 486 6.75 13.62 10.32
C ILE A 486 5.82 13.47 11.53
N ARG A 487 6.18 12.54 12.41
CA ARG A 487 5.50 12.32 13.69
C ARG A 487 6.17 13.11 14.80
N TRP A 488 5.85 14.40 14.87
CA TRP A 488 6.37 15.34 15.88
C TRP A 488 6.36 14.86 17.34
N PRO A 489 5.38 14.07 17.82
CA PRO A 489 5.41 13.56 19.21
C PRO A 489 6.66 12.74 19.54
N TYR A 490 7.25 12.01 18.58
CA TYR A 490 8.49 11.27 18.80
C TYR A 490 9.73 12.18 18.88
N PHE A 491 9.61 13.46 18.51
CA PHE A 491 10.69 14.43 18.65
C PHE A 491 10.74 15.10 20.04
N ILE A 492 9.73 14.84 20.89
CA ILE A 492 9.67 15.38 22.26
C ILE A 492 10.85 14.91 23.13
N PRO A 493 11.22 13.62 23.20
CA PRO A 493 12.34 13.18 24.04
C PRO A 493 13.71 13.79 23.65
N PRO A 494 14.06 13.89 22.35
CA PRO A 494 15.20 14.69 21.88
C PRO A 494 15.21 16.12 22.42
N LEU A 495 14.11 16.86 22.26
CA LEU A 495 13.97 18.24 22.73
C LEU A 495 14.09 18.35 24.26
N ALA A 496 13.44 17.44 24.99
CA ALA A 496 13.50 17.40 26.45
C ALA A 496 14.91 17.12 26.96
N THR A 497 15.65 16.23 26.29
CA THR A 497 17.04 15.90 26.65
C THR A 497 17.97 17.09 26.47
N GLU A 498 17.84 17.83 25.37
CA GLU A 498 18.65 19.04 25.12
C GLU A 498 18.33 20.15 26.12
N LEU A 499 17.04 20.41 26.40
CA LEU A 499 16.63 21.39 27.40
C LEU A 499 17.18 21.04 28.79
N MET A 500 17.14 19.75 29.16
CA MET A 500 17.70 19.28 30.42
C MET A 500 19.22 19.45 30.47
N ALA A 501 19.92 19.23 29.36
CA ALA A 501 21.36 19.41 29.27
C ALA A 501 21.79 20.88 29.36
N ILE A 502 21.06 21.79 28.70
CA ILE A 502 21.29 23.24 28.84
C ILE A 502 21.07 23.66 30.29
N LEU A 503 19.98 23.22 30.91
CA LEU A 503 19.69 23.50 32.32
C LEU A 503 20.78 22.93 33.25
N PHE A 504 21.24 21.70 33.01
CA PHE A 504 22.32 21.08 33.75
C PHE A 504 23.64 21.84 33.63
N ALA A 505 24.00 22.29 32.42
CA ALA A 505 25.18 23.11 32.17
C ALA A 505 25.12 24.44 32.94
N VAL A 506 24.00 25.16 32.83
CA VAL A 506 23.77 26.44 33.51
C VAL A 506 23.86 26.26 35.03
N LEU A 507 23.14 25.30 35.60
CA LEU A 507 23.16 25.04 37.04
C LEU A 507 24.56 24.65 37.53
N THR A 508 25.33 23.89 36.75
CA THR A 508 26.68 23.47 37.13
C THR A 508 27.64 24.65 37.15
N ILE A 509 27.57 25.52 36.13
CA ILE A 509 28.36 26.75 36.07
C ILE A 509 28.03 27.67 37.26
N PHE A 510 26.76 27.86 37.59
CA PHE A 510 26.35 28.68 38.73
C PHE A 510 26.70 28.06 40.09
N SER A 511 26.55 26.75 40.25
CA SER A 511 26.90 26.05 41.49
C SER A 511 28.39 26.09 41.77
N ASN A 512 29.21 26.01 40.72
CA ASN A 512 30.66 26.18 40.84
C ASN A 512 31.08 27.60 41.24
N ARG A 513 30.18 28.61 41.11
CA ARG A 513 30.42 30.00 41.55
C ARG A 513 30.07 30.25 43.03
N LYS A 514 29.15 29.48 43.62
CA LYS A 514 28.70 29.66 45.01
C LYS A 514 29.66 28.92 45.98
N ASP A 515 30.39 29.68 46.79
CA ASP A 515 31.04 29.30 48.06
C ASP A 515 32.03 28.12 48.12
N CYS A 516 32.61 27.70 46.99
CA CYS A 516 33.62 26.64 47.00
C CYS A 516 34.88 27.08 46.25
N GLN A 517 35.98 27.36 46.97
CA GLN A 517 37.34 27.52 46.41
C GLN A 517 37.87 26.20 45.78
N VAL A 518 37.13 25.56 44.86
CA VAL A 518 37.56 24.33 44.15
C VAL A 518 38.09 24.76 42.79
N PRO A 519 39.33 24.41 42.44
CA PRO A 519 39.83 24.66 41.09
C PRO A 519 39.03 23.87 40.04
N LEU A 520 39.07 24.30 38.79
CA LEU A 520 38.43 23.59 37.68
C LEU A 520 39.23 22.34 37.29
N TRP A 521 39.04 21.26 38.05
CA TRP A 521 39.72 19.99 37.80
C TRP A 521 38.96 19.07 36.85
N LYS A 522 37.63 19.24 36.70
CA LYS A 522 36.77 18.48 35.79
C LYS A 522 37.08 16.97 35.81
N THR A 523 37.31 16.34 34.66
CA THR A 523 37.69 14.90 34.54
C THR A 523 39.21 14.65 34.57
N SER A 524 40.03 15.59 35.06
CA SER A 524 41.49 15.45 35.05
C SER A 524 41.98 14.33 35.96
N THR A 525 42.70 13.36 35.40
CA THR A 525 43.38 12.30 36.16
C THR A 525 44.61 12.83 36.90
N LEU A 526 45.27 13.85 36.36
CA LEU A 526 46.42 14.51 37.01
C LEU A 526 46.01 15.17 38.33
N ALA A 527 44.81 15.75 38.39
CA ALA A 527 44.26 16.29 39.63
C ALA A 527 44.04 15.21 40.69
N VAL A 528 43.66 13.99 40.27
CA VAL A 528 43.52 12.83 41.18
C VAL A 528 44.88 12.40 41.72
N LEU A 529 45.90 12.31 40.85
CA LEU A 529 47.26 11.91 41.25
C LEU A 529 47.94 12.94 42.17
N ALA A 530 47.64 14.22 42.01
CA ALA A 530 48.16 15.29 42.87
C ALA A 530 47.46 15.40 44.24
N CYS A 531 46.34 14.68 44.44
CA CYS A 531 45.67 14.60 45.72
C CYS A 531 46.31 13.51 46.59
N GLN A 532 46.77 13.86 47.78
CA GLN A 532 47.24 12.92 48.79
C GLN A 532 46.14 12.68 49.84
N HIS A 533 45.97 11.42 50.25
CA HIS A 533 45.03 11.06 51.30
C HIS A 533 45.73 11.04 52.66
N GLU A 534 45.37 11.98 53.53
CA GLU A 534 45.95 12.08 54.87
C GLU A 534 45.12 11.26 55.88
N LYS A 535 45.63 10.08 56.24
CA LYS A 535 44.93 9.09 57.08
C LYS A 535 44.53 9.60 58.46
N GLN A 536 45.28 10.56 59.03
CA GLN A 536 45.03 11.08 60.38
C GLN A 536 43.84 12.06 60.43
N LEU A 537 43.60 12.80 59.35
CA LEU A 537 42.53 13.80 59.27
C LEU A 537 41.33 13.32 58.43
N GLY A 538 41.48 12.21 57.70
CA GLY A 538 40.47 11.71 56.77
C GLY A 538 40.22 12.67 55.59
N LEU A 539 41.13 13.62 55.36
CA LEU A 539 41.03 14.65 54.34
C LEU A 539 41.81 14.24 53.08
N LEU A 540 41.34 14.76 51.93
CA LEU A 540 42.10 14.75 50.68
C LEU A 540 42.78 16.11 50.57
N HIS A 541 44.12 16.14 50.64
CA HIS A 541 44.91 17.35 50.52
C HIS A 541 45.51 17.44 49.11
N SER A 542 45.32 18.57 48.42
CA SER A 542 45.95 18.83 47.13
C SER A 542 47.16 19.74 47.29
N THR A 543 48.32 19.32 46.81
CA THR A 543 49.55 20.14 46.83
C THR A 543 49.58 21.25 45.77
N VAL A 544 48.64 21.25 44.81
CA VAL A 544 48.63 22.18 43.67
C VAL A 544 47.23 22.78 43.44
N LYS A 545 47.17 24.08 43.12
CA LYS A 545 45.92 24.87 43.04
C LYS A 545 45.45 25.17 41.62
N ASP A 546 46.31 25.16 40.60
CA ASP A 546 45.93 25.39 39.20
C ASP A 546 46.17 24.15 38.32
N ILE A 547 45.22 23.87 37.42
CA ILE A 547 45.31 22.75 36.48
C ILE A 547 46.40 22.97 35.42
N LYS A 548 46.72 24.23 35.08
CA LYS A 548 47.82 24.54 34.14
C LYS A 548 49.18 24.22 34.73
N GLU A 549 49.40 24.59 35.99
CA GLU A 549 50.62 24.23 36.73
C GLU A 549 50.76 22.70 36.85
N LEU A 550 49.65 21.99 37.07
CA LEU A 550 49.63 20.52 37.06
C LEU A 550 50.01 19.93 35.70
N GLN A 551 49.50 20.48 34.60
CA GLN A 551 49.84 20.01 33.25
C GLN A 551 51.31 20.27 32.91
N GLU A 552 51.84 21.44 33.27
CA GLU A 552 53.23 21.79 33.03
C GLU A 552 54.19 20.95 33.89
N SER A 553 53.84 20.71 35.15
CA SER A 553 54.61 19.84 36.05
C SER A 553 54.56 18.38 35.57
N ALA A 554 53.40 17.89 35.15
CA ALA A 554 53.26 16.53 34.60
C ALA A 554 54.10 16.31 33.34
N GLY A 555 54.17 17.31 32.45
CA GLY A 555 55.00 17.24 31.24
C GLY A 555 56.51 17.15 31.52
N LYS A 556 56.96 17.50 32.74
CA LYS A 556 58.36 17.48 33.16
C LYS A 556 58.70 16.32 34.10
N THR A 557 57.72 15.51 34.51
CA THR A 557 57.89 14.48 35.54
C THR A 557 57.86 13.07 34.94
N GLU A 558 58.92 12.30 35.15
CA GLU A 558 58.94 10.87 34.82
C GLU A 558 58.55 10.03 36.06
N VAL A 559 57.62 9.10 35.89
CA VAL A 559 57.09 8.26 36.97
C VAL A 559 57.12 6.78 36.58
N ARG A 560 57.52 5.92 37.53
CA ARG A 560 57.50 4.46 37.42
C ARG A 560 56.63 3.88 38.53
N LEU A 561 55.62 3.09 38.17
CA LEU A 561 54.80 2.34 39.12
C LEU A 561 55.69 1.27 39.77
N GLN A 562 55.75 1.25 41.10
CA GLN A 562 56.45 0.21 41.87
C GLN A 562 55.55 -0.98 42.14
#